data_AF-A0A1I8BR25-F1
#
_entry.id   AF-A0A1I8BR25-F1
#
_cell.length_a   1.000
_cell.length_b   1.000
_cell.length_c   1.000
_cell.angle_alpha   90.00
_cell.angle_beta   90.00
_cell.angle_gamma   90.00
#
_symmetry.space_group_name_H-M   'P 1'
#
loop_
_entity.id
_entity.type
_entity.pdbx_description
1 polymer ?
#
loop_
_entity_poly.entity_id
_entity_poly.type
_entity_poly.pdbx_seq_one_letter_code
_entity_poly.pdbx_strand_id
1 'polypeptide(L)'
;MYALPLESKLDILKNLNINQLTSFRQTNHYFNALIGRYEEELARKKFDIIEFADFCCVGTHKFINIEDGVFKLEPTSQLLDKHIETSKDYSNIVFNQIDAICLKDSFTLSERAELIKKNQGEDISDNVSFSFTEYTYHLTNMHNRKVKFSIYFMELGEYKVSFRIERISK
;
A
#
# COMPACT_ATOMS: atom_id res chain seq x y z
N MET A 1 -2.09 -4.53 -35.24
CA MET A 1 -1.09 -4.14 -34.21
C MET A 1 0.32 -4.66 -34.52
N TYR A 2 0.52 -5.85 -35.10
CA TYR A 2 1.87 -6.39 -35.36
C TYR A 2 2.76 -5.58 -36.30
N ALA A 3 2.18 -4.98 -37.35
CA ALA A 3 2.89 -4.17 -38.34
C ALA A 3 3.25 -2.75 -37.85
N LEU A 4 2.83 -2.37 -36.65
CA LEU A 4 3.12 -1.05 -36.10
C LEU A 4 4.55 -0.98 -35.55
N PRO A 5 5.18 0.20 -35.60
CA PRO A 5 6.39 0.49 -34.84
C PRO A 5 6.18 0.22 -33.34
N LEU A 6 7.28 -0.03 -32.63
CA LEU A 6 7.27 -0.36 -31.20
C LEU A 6 6.62 0.76 -30.38
N GLU A 7 6.98 2.00 -30.67
CA GLU A 7 6.51 3.20 -29.98
C GLU A 7 4.99 3.32 -30.10
N SER A 8 4.44 3.11 -31.31
CA SER A 8 3.00 3.12 -31.55
C SER A 8 2.28 1.98 -30.84
N LYS A 9 2.91 0.80 -30.70
CA LYS A 9 2.34 -0.31 -29.91
C LYS A 9 2.26 0.07 -28.43
N LEU A 10 3.32 0.65 -27.89
CA LEU A 10 3.35 1.08 -26.49
C LEU A 10 2.34 2.19 -26.21
N ASP A 11 2.19 3.16 -27.12
CA ASP A 11 1.19 4.21 -26.96
C ASP A 11 -0.25 3.68 -26.99
N ILE A 12 -0.55 2.67 -27.82
CA ILE A 12 -1.84 1.99 -27.75
C ILE A 12 -2.02 1.30 -26.40
N LEU A 13 -1.01 0.55 -25.93
CA LEU A 13 -1.07 -0.17 -24.66
C LEU A 13 -1.29 0.75 -23.45
N LYS A 14 -0.70 1.95 -23.44
CA LYS A 14 -0.90 2.95 -22.37
C LYS A 14 -2.35 3.45 -22.25
N ASN A 15 -3.14 3.33 -23.32
CA ASN A 15 -4.53 3.78 -23.37
C ASN A 15 -5.53 2.67 -23.06
N LEU A 16 -5.08 1.42 -22.85
CA LEU A 16 -5.96 0.31 -22.48
C LEU A 16 -6.31 0.35 -20.99
N ASN A 17 -7.55 0.03 -20.65
CA ASN A 17 -7.92 -0.24 -19.25
C ASN A 17 -7.38 -1.60 -18.79
N ILE A 18 -7.44 -1.88 -17.48
CA ILE A 18 -6.86 -3.09 -16.90
C ILE A 18 -7.47 -4.38 -17.45
N ASN A 19 -8.77 -4.40 -17.75
CA ASN A 19 -9.46 -5.56 -18.31
C ASN A 19 -9.01 -5.84 -19.74
N GLN A 20 -8.87 -4.79 -20.56
CA GLN A 20 -8.33 -4.88 -21.91
C GLN A 20 -6.86 -5.31 -21.90
N LEU A 21 -6.05 -4.73 -21.02
CA LEU A 21 -4.63 -5.08 -20.89
C LEU A 21 -4.45 -6.54 -20.47
N THR A 22 -5.27 -7.01 -19.51
CA THR A 22 -5.28 -8.39 -19.04
C THR A 22 -5.71 -9.36 -20.15
N SER A 23 -6.76 -9.01 -20.89
CA SER A 23 -7.19 -9.77 -22.08
C SER A 23 -6.08 -9.87 -23.13
N PHE A 24 -5.33 -8.79 -23.39
CA PHE A 24 -4.17 -8.80 -24.30
C PHE A 24 -3.04 -9.71 -23.81
N ARG A 25 -2.74 -9.72 -22.50
CA ARG A 25 -1.73 -10.62 -21.91
C ARG A 25 -2.13 -12.10 -22.07
N GLN A 26 -3.41 -12.41 -21.87
CA GLN A 26 -3.90 -13.80 -21.92
C GLN A 26 -4.03 -14.33 -23.35
N THR A 27 -4.43 -13.48 -24.29
CA THR A 27 -4.73 -13.89 -25.67
C THR A 27 -3.49 -13.95 -26.57
N ASN A 28 -2.39 -13.32 -26.18
CA ASN A 28 -1.25 -13.14 -27.08
C ASN A 28 0.10 -13.16 -26.37
N HIS A 29 0.87 -14.23 -26.61
CA HIS A 29 2.19 -14.39 -25.99
C HIS A 29 3.17 -13.26 -26.36
N TYR A 30 3.12 -12.73 -27.59
CA TYR A 30 3.97 -11.61 -27.98
C TYR A 30 3.63 -10.35 -27.18
N PHE A 31 2.34 -10.01 -27.04
CA PHE A 31 1.94 -8.84 -26.25
C PHE A 31 2.13 -9.05 -24.76
N ASN A 32 2.00 -10.27 -24.24
CA ASN A 32 2.36 -10.57 -22.85
C ASN A 32 3.85 -10.30 -22.59
N ALA A 33 4.72 -10.80 -23.47
CA ALA A 33 6.16 -10.57 -23.38
C ALA A 33 6.54 -9.10 -23.65
N LEU A 34 5.75 -8.36 -24.43
CA LEU A 34 5.94 -6.93 -24.64
C LEU A 34 5.53 -6.14 -23.40
N ILE A 35 4.34 -6.38 -22.85
CA ILE A 35 3.86 -5.72 -21.63
C ILE A 35 4.81 -6.00 -20.46
N GLY A 36 5.25 -7.25 -20.27
CA GLY A 36 6.21 -7.59 -19.22
C GLY A 36 7.58 -6.92 -19.39
N ARG A 37 8.03 -6.69 -20.64
CA ARG A 37 9.28 -5.94 -20.90
C ARG A 37 9.18 -4.45 -20.60
N TYR A 38 7.98 -3.88 -20.69
CA TYR A 38 7.73 -2.44 -20.55
C TYR A 38 6.80 -2.12 -19.37
N GLU A 39 6.71 -3.01 -18.38
CA GLU A 39 5.73 -2.92 -17.29
C GLU A 39 5.88 -1.60 -16.51
N GLU A 40 7.11 -1.17 -16.25
CA GLU A 40 7.43 0.11 -15.59
C GLU A 40 7.02 1.35 -16.41
N GLU A 41 7.05 1.28 -17.74
CA GLU A 41 6.66 2.39 -18.62
C GLU A 41 5.14 2.48 -18.83
N LEU A 42 4.47 1.32 -18.71
CA LEU A 42 3.03 1.16 -18.87
C LEU A 42 2.27 1.38 -17.55
N ALA A 43 2.87 1.10 -16.40
CA ALA A 43 2.29 1.30 -15.07
C ALA A 43 2.26 2.80 -14.70
N ARG A 44 1.18 3.49 -15.08
CA ARG A 44 1.03 4.94 -14.89
C ARG A 44 0.01 5.33 -13.83
N LYS A 45 0.12 4.77 -12.63
CA LYS A 45 -0.53 5.40 -11.49
C LYS A 45 0.40 5.44 -10.29
N LYS A 46 1.08 6.59 -10.17
CA LYS A 46 1.67 7.00 -8.91
C LYS A 46 0.51 7.36 -7.99
N PHE A 47 0.45 6.70 -6.84
CA PHE A 47 -0.48 7.05 -5.78
C PHE A 47 0.32 7.82 -4.74
N ASP A 48 -0.10 9.04 -4.43
CA ASP A 48 0.54 9.79 -3.35
C ASP A 48 0.21 9.15 -2.00
N ILE A 49 -1.02 8.66 -1.85
CA ILE A 49 -1.56 8.04 -0.63
C ILE A 49 -2.45 6.85 -1.01
N ILE A 50 -2.36 5.75 -0.25
CA ILE A 50 -3.32 4.64 -0.24
C ILE A 50 -3.89 4.54 1.17
N GLU A 51 -5.21 4.63 1.30
CA GLU A 51 -5.91 4.57 2.59
C GLU A 51 -6.81 3.33 2.67
N PHE A 52 -6.70 2.57 3.75
CA PHE A 52 -7.62 1.47 4.08
C PHE A 52 -8.39 1.79 5.35
N ALA A 53 -9.70 2.00 5.25
CA ALA A 53 -10.54 2.22 6.42
C ALA A 53 -11.46 1.02 6.62
N ASP A 54 -11.30 0.30 7.74
CA ASP A 54 -12.26 -0.71 8.18
C ASP A 54 -13.21 -0.06 9.21
N PHE A 55 -14.31 0.51 8.72
CA PHE A 55 -15.24 1.23 9.58
C PHE A 55 -16.08 0.26 10.42
N CYS A 56 -15.62 -0.05 11.64
CA CYS A 56 -16.46 -0.67 12.67
C CYS A 56 -17.54 0.28 13.25
N CYS A 57 -17.76 1.48 12.69
CA CYS A 57 -18.77 2.42 13.15
C CYS A 57 -19.67 2.89 11.99
N VAL A 58 -20.85 2.25 11.88
CA VAL A 58 -22.10 2.75 11.26
C VAL A 58 -21.94 3.70 10.07
N GLY A 59 -21.51 3.20 8.92
CA GLY A 59 -21.51 3.96 7.67
C GLY A 59 -21.68 3.05 6.46
N THR A 60 -22.72 3.30 5.66
CA THR A 60 -23.03 2.55 4.44
C THR A 60 -22.02 2.83 3.33
N HIS A 61 -20.99 2.00 3.18
CA HIS A 61 -20.13 2.02 2.00
C HIS A 61 -20.02 0.65 1.34
N LYS A 62 -19.98 0.66 0.00
CA LYS A 62 -20.07 -0.51 -0.89
C LYS A 62 -18.70 -1.12 -1.19
N PHE A 63 -18.68 -2.44 -1.27
CA PHE A 63 -17.54 -3.24 -1.73
C PHE A 63 -17.15 -2.95 -3.19
N ILE A 64 -15.88 -3.17 -3.49
CA ILE A 64 -15.34 -3.08 -4.85
C ILE A 64 -15.02 -4.46 -5.44
N ASN A 65 -15.28 -4.59 -6.73
CA ASN A 65 -15.18 -5.83 -7.50
C ASN A 65 -13.88 -5.82 -8.34
N ILE A 66 -13.13 -6.90 -8.26
CA ILE A 66 -11.76 -7.01 -8.77
C ILE A 66 -11.73 -7.20 -10.30
N GLU A 67 -12.82 -7.69 -10.89
CA GLU A 67 -13.01 -7.75 -12.34
C GLU A 67 -13.44 -6.41 -12.97
N ASP A 68 -13.75 -5.40 -12.14
CA ASP A 68 -13.98 -4.00 -12.56
C ASP A 68 -12.67 -3.18 -12.53
N GLY A 69 -11.53 -3.82 -12.22
CA GLY A 69 -10.25 -3.17 -12.03
C GLY A 69 -10.04 -2.62 -10.63
N VAL A 70 -10.81 -3.09 -9.63
CA VAL A 70 -10.70 -2.58 -8.27
C VAL A 70 -10.37 -3.65 -7.23
N PHE A 71 -9.19 -3.50 -6.64
CA PHE A 71 -8.62 -4.41 -5.67
C PHE A 71 -9.34 -4.34 -4.33
N LYS A 72 -9.81 -5.49 -3.84
CA LYS A 72 -10.00 -5.72 -2.40
C LYS A 72 -8.68 -6.23 -1.84
N LEU A 73 -7.88 -5.31 -1.35
CA LEU A 73 -6.80 -5.66 -0.43
C LEU A 73 -7.46 -5.73 0.95
N GLU A 74 -7.66 -6.92 1.48
CA GLU A 74 -7.75 -7.05 2.95
C GLU A 74 -6.31 -6.97 3.45
N PRO A 75 -5.88 -5.83 4.00
CA PRO A 75 -4.52 -5.71 4.48
C PRO A 75 -4.48 -6.50 5.79
N THR A 76 -4.12 -7.77 5.72
CA THR A 76 -3.66 -8.44 6.92
C THR A 76 -2.36 -7.74 7.33
N SER A 77 -2.24 -7.39 8.60
CA SER A 77 -1.04 -6.75 9.16
C SER A 77 0.25 -7.45 8.73
N GLN A 78 0.20 -8.78 8.61
CA GLN A 78 1.30 -9.64 8.19
C GLN A 78 1.75 -9.45 6.73
N LEU A 79 0.86 -9.07 5.82
CA LEU A 79 1.18 -8.84 4.41
C LEU A 79 1.99 -7.54 4.23
N LEU A 80 1.66 -6.51 5.00
CA LEU A 80 2.36 -5.22 4.99
C LEU A 80 3.76 -5.34 5.58
N ASP A 81 3.90 -5.95 6.76
CA ASP A 81 5.19 -6.11 7.43
C ASP A 81 6.19 -6.92 6.59
N LYS A 82 5.75 -8.07 6.05
CA LYS A 82 6.63 -8.91 5.22
C LYS A 82 7.04 -8.20 3.94
N HIS A 83 6.13 -7.53 3.25
CA HIS A 83 6.49 -6.88 1.98
C HIS A 83 7.40 -5.67 2.15
N ILE A 84 7.23 -4.87 3.20
CA ILE A 84 8.04 -3.66 3.40
C ILE A 84 9.44 -4.00 3.87
N GLU A 85 9.64 -5.08 4.62
CA GLU A 85 10.98 -5.46 5.09
C GLU A 85 11.76 -6.33 4.09
N THR A 86 11.10 -7.25 3.38
CA THR A 86 11.78 -8.28 2.58
C THR A 86 11.66 -8.07 1.08
N SER A 87 11.00 -6.99 0.61
CA SER A 87 11.03 -6.70 -0.82
C SER A 87 12.47 -6.46 -1.27
N LYS A 88 12.85 -7.11 -2.39
CA LYS A 88 14.16 -6.92 -3.03
C LYS A 88 14.15 -5.75 -4.00
N ASP A 89 12.97 -5.40 -4.48
CA ASP A 89 12.78 -4.43 -5.53
C ASP A 89 11.73 -3.40 -5.13
N TYR A 90 12.21 -2.23 -4.69
CA TYR A 90 11.37 -1.09 -4.32
C TYR A 90 11.07 -0.16 -5.50
N SER A 91 11.55 -0.48 -6.71
CA SER A 91 11.21 0.28 -7.92
C SER A 91 9.69 0.26 -8.17
N ASN A 92 9.04 -0.85 -7.83
CA ASN A 92 7.61 -1.08 -8.02
C ASN A 92 6.73 -0.63 -6.84
N ILE A 93 7.34 -0.20 -5.72
CA ILE A 93 6.61 0.35 -4.57
C ILE A 93 6.52 1.86 -4.74
N VAL A 94 5.39 2.31 -5.29
CA VAL A 94 5.19 3.69 -5.77
C VAL A 94 4.41 4.58 -4.80
N PHE A 95 4.05 4.08 -3.61
CA PHE A 95 3.37 4.88 -2.59
C PHE A 95 4.39 5.59 -1.69
N ASN A 96 4.10 6.85 -1.34
CA ASN A 96 4.86 7.56 -0.31
C ASN A 96 4.32 7.25 1.09
N GLN A 97 3.00 6.97 1.17
CA GLN A 97 2.28 6.80 2.40
C GLN A 97 1.19 5.71 2.26
N ILE A 98 1.10 4.85 3.27
CA ILE A 98 -0.05 3.97 3.52
C ILE A 98 -0.66 4.40 4.84
N ASP A 99 -1.96 4.66 4.82
CA ASP A 99 -2.76 4.87 6.01
C ASP A 99 -3.74 3.73 6.18
N ALA A 100 -3.98 3.35 7.42
CA ALA A 100 -5.07 2.45 7.73
C ALA A 100 -5.60 2.63 9.14
N ILE A 101 -6.91 2.50 9.24
CA ILE A 101 -7.70 2.89 10.40
C ILE A 101 -8.53 1.67 10.83
N CYS A 102 -8.62 1.45 12.14
CA CYS A 102 -9.40 0.41 12.80
C CYS A 102 -9.00 -1.03 12.42
N LEU A 103 -7.70 -1.34 12.48
CA LEU A 103 -7.27 -2.74 12.31
C LEU A 103 -7.75 -3.60 13.48
N LYS A 104 -8.58 -4.59 13.17
CA LYS A 104 -9.03 -5.61 14.12
C LYS A 104 -7.90 -6.56 14.55
N ASP A 105 -6.94 -6.79 13.66
CA ASP A 105 -5.83 -7.70 13.91
C ASP A 105 -4.64 -7.00 14.57
N SER A 106 -3.98 -7.73 15.48
CA SER A 106 -2.75 -7.27 16.09
C SER A 106 -1.66 -7.08 15.03
N PHE A 107 -1.28 -5.83 14.80
CA PHE A 107 -0.07 -5.50 14.04
C PHE A 107 1.17 -5.95 14.82
N THR A 108 2.06 -6.73 14.18
CA THR A 108 3.26 -7.30 14.80
C THR A 108 4.49 -6.79 14.06
N LEU A 109 5.11 -5.75 14.61
CA LEU A 109 6.32 -5.16 14.06
C LEU A 109 7.46 -6.17 14.02
N SER A 110 8.31 -6.04 12.99
CA SER A 110 9.60 -6.72 12.93
C SER A 110 10.46 -6.40 14.16
N GLU A 111 11.21 -7.38 14.65
CA GLU A 111 12.21 -7.19 15.73
C GLU A 111 13.29 -6.16 15.36
N ARG A 112 13.44 -5.86 14.06
CA ARG A 112 14.36 -4.84 13.55
C ARG A 112 13.78 -3.43 13.54
N ALA A 113 12.50 -3.26 13.86
CA ALA A 113 11.89 -1.95 13.99
C ALA A 113 12.40 -1.26 15.26
N GLU A 114 12.98 -0.08 15.09
CA GLU A 114 13.53 0.71 16.19
C GLU A 114 12.47 1.69 16.70
N LEU A 115 12.13 1.63 17.99
CA LEU A 115 11.22 2.61 18.60
C LEU A 115 11.93 3.96 18.74
N ILE A 116 11.39 4.99 18.08
CA ILE A 116 11.95 6.35 18.08
C ILE A 116 11.21 7.24 19.06
N LYS A 117 9.88 7.12 19.13
CA LYS A 117 9.04 7.98 19.95
C LYS A 117 7.88 7.20 20.54
N LYS A 118 7.56 7.50 21.80
CA LYS A 118 6.35 7.06 22.49
C LYS A 118 5.72 8.27 23.18
N ASN A 119 4.50 8.62 22.82
CA ASN A 119 3.72 9.69 23.48
C ASN A 119 2.49 9.08 24.11
N GLN A 120 2.14 9.54 25.30
CA GLN A 120 0.84 9.27 25.90
C GLN A 120 0.03 10.56 25.82
N GLY A 121 -1.22 10.43 25.42
CA GLY A 121 -2.15 11.54 25.33
C GLY A 121 -3.51 11.13 25.90
N GLU A 122 -4.31 12.15 26.13
CA GLU A 122 -5.70 12.01 26.53
C GLU A 122 -6.51 12.90 25.58
N ASP A 123 -7.50 12.30 24.93
CA ASP A 123 -8.43 13.04 24.08
C ASP A 123 -9.81 13.04 24.74
N ILE A 124 -10.45 14.20 24.73
CA ILE A 124 -11.78 14.40 25.32
C ILE A 124 -12.72 14.74 24.17
N SER A 125 -13.48 13.74 23.74
CA SER A 125 -14.55 13.89 22.75
C SER A 125 -15.88 13.54 23.38
N ASP A 126 -16.91 14.36 23.18
CA ASP A 126 -18.28 14.13 23.66
C ASP A 126 -18.42 13.83 25.18
N ASN A 127 -17.60 14.49 26.02
CA ASN A 127 -17.49 14.24 27.47
C ASN A 127 -16.99 12.83 27.84
N VAL A 128 -16.44 12.09 26.89
CA VAL A 128 -15.75 10.83 27.13
C VAL A 128 -14.25 11.08 26.96
N SER A 129 -13.51 10.82 28.04
CA SER A 129 -12.04 10.83 28.00
C SER A 129 -11.56 9.45 27.54
N PHE A 130 -10.66 9.46 26.56
CA PHE A 130 -9.93 8.27 26.14
C PHE A 130 -8.44 8.55 26.22
N SER A 131 -7.70 7.64 26.86
CA SER A 131 -6.25 7.64 26.79
C SER A 131 -5.80 6.98 25.50
N PHE A 132 -4.82 7.60 24.84
CA PHE A 132 -4.17 7.05 23.68
C PHE A 132 -2.66 7.00 23.87
N THR A 133 -2.02 6.04 23.22
CA THR A 133 -0.57 5.97 23.12
C THR A 133 -0.16 5.97 21.66
N GLU A 134 0.68 6.91 21.29
CA GLU A 134 1.28 7.00 19.98
C GLU A 134 2.69 6.43 20.01
N TYR A 135 3.03 5.69 18.97
CA TYR A 135 4.34 5.14 18.75
C TYR A 135 4.85 5.55 17.37
N THR A 136 6.14 5.81 17.29
CA THR A 136 6.83 6.01 16.02
C THR A 136 8.02 5.08 15.97
N TYR A 137 8.06 4.22 14.96
CA TYR A 137 9.15 3.29 14.71
C TYR A 137 9.84 3.63 13.41
N HIS A 138 11.14 3.37 13.34
CA HIS A 138 11.87 3.33 12.08
C HIS A 138 12.20 1.90 11.70
N LEU A 139 11.97 1.57 10.43
CA LEU A 139 12.35 0.28 9.87
C LEU A 139 13.23 0.50 8.64
N THR A 140 14.40 -0.13 8.64
CA THR A 140 15.31 -0.11 7.50
C THR A 140 15.13 -1.39 6.68
N ASN A 141 14.98 -1.28 5.37
CA ASN A 141 14.86 -2.46 4.52
C ASN A 141 16.10 -3.38 4.65
N MET A 142 15.88 -4.69 4.67
CA MET A 142 16.93 -5.68 4.86
C MET A 142 17.91 -5.75 3.68
N HIS A 143 17.42 -5.49 2.47
CA HIS A 143 18.18 -5.66 1.23
C HIS A 143 18.82 -4.35 0.72
N ASN A 144 18.34 -3.20 1.18
CA ASN A 144 18.77 -1.87 0.78
C ASN A 144 18.67 -0.90 1.97
N ARG A 145 19.82 -0.71 2.66
CA ARG A 145 19.93 0.17 3.83
C ARG A 145 19.64 1.65 3.54
N LYS A 146 19.59 2.06 2.27
CA LYS A 146 19.20 3.42 1.88
C LYS A 146 17.69 3.64 1.95
N VAL A 147 16.87 2.59 1.94
CA VAL A 147 15.42 2.68 2.03
C VAL A 147 14.99 2.52 3.49
N LYS A 148 14.34 3.55 4.03
CA LYS A 148 13.85 3.62 5.40
C LYS A 148 12.38 4.01 5.42
N PHE A 149 11.67 3.45 6.38
CA PHE A 149 10.26 3.71 6.62
C PHE A 149 10.06 4.23 8.04
N SER A 150 9.15 5.19 8.18
CA SER A 150 8.56 5.62 9.44
C SER A 150 7.23 4.92 9.59
N ILE A 151 7.04 4.24 10.71
CA ILE A 151 5.80 3.55 11.03
C ILE A 151 5.20 4.26 12.24
N TYR A 152 4.09 4.94 12.02
CA TYR A 152 3.29 5.57 13.06
C TYR A 152 2.17 4.62 13.45
N PHE A 153 1.90 4.57 14.75
CA PHE A 153 0.92 3.65 15.31
C PHE A 153 0.24 4.29 16.52
N MET A 154 -1.08 4.19 16.60
CA MET A 154 -1.88 4.73 17.71
C MET A 154 -2.77 3.66 18.33
N GLU A 155 -2.67 3.53 19.65
CA GLU A 155 -3.53 2.68 20.48
C GLU A 155 -4.49 3.57 21.28
N LEU A 156 -5.77 3.20 21.34
CA LEU A 156 -6.81 3.84 22.15
C LEU A 156 -7.39 2.77 23.09
N GLY A 157 -6.98 2.78 24.36
CA GLY A 157 -7.30 1.69 25.28
C GLY A 157 -6.81 0.32 24.77
N GLU A 158 -7.74 -0.63 24.58
CA GLU A 158 -7.43 -1.97 24.04
C GLU A 158 -7.47 -2.04 22.50
N TYR A 159 -7.88 -0.95 21.83
CA TYR A 159 -8.07 -0.93 20.39
C TYR A 159 -6.86 -0.33 19.67
N LYS A 160 -6.46 -0.98 18.57
CA LYS A 160 -5.47 -0.44 17.63
C LYS A 160 -6.20 0.43 16.61
N VAL A 161 -6.07 1.74 16.74
CA VAL A 161 -6.97 2.68 16.04
C VAL A 161 -6.42 3.09 14.69
N SER A 162 -5.11 3.29 14.57
CA SER A 162 -4.54 3.67 13.29
C SER A 162 -3.08 3.25 13.16
N PHE A 163 -2.68 2.99 11.93
CA PHE A 163 -1.28 2.90 11.55
C PHE A 163 -1.04 3.66 10.26
N ARG A 164 0.15 4.26 10.16
CA ARG A 164 0.64 4.95 8.96
C ARG A 164 2.06 4.49 8.69
N ILE A 165 2.36 4.20 7.43
CA ILE A 165 3.71 3.90 6.98
C ILE A 165 4.11 4.94 5.96
N GLU A 166 5.23 5.62 6.21
CA GLU A 166 5.78 6.65 5.34
C GLU A 166 7.21 6.29 4.94
N ARG A 167 7.55 6.45 3.67
CA ARG A 167 8.94 6.28 3.21
C ARG A 167 9.73 7.56 3.50
N ILE A 168 10.75 7.46 4.35
CA ILE A 168 11.56 8.62 4.80
C ILE A 168 12.68 8.95 3.81
N SER A 169 13.22 7.95 3.12
CA SER A 169 14.36 8.13 2.20
C SER A 169 14.00 7.71 0.77
N LYS A 170 14.22 8.63 -0.16
CA LYS A 170 14.11 8.39 -1.61
C LYS A 170 15.39 7.73 -2.12
#